data_AF-A0A951ZJQ4-F1
#
_entry.id   AF-A0A951ZJQ4-F1
#
_cell.length_a   1.000
_cell.length_b   1.000
_cell.length_c   1.000
_cell.angle_alpha   90.00
_cell.angle_beta   90.00
_cell.angle_gamma   90.00
#
_symmetry.space_group_name_H-M   'P 1'
#
loop_
_entity.id
_entity.type
_entity.pdbx_description
1 polymer ?
#
loop_
_entity_poly.entity_id
_entity_poly.type
_entity_poly.pdbx_seq_one_letter_code
_entity_poly.pdbx_strand_id
1 'polypeptide(L)'
;MSGFDPLAIRVFASSVAMIAEEMGSVLTRGSLSPNIRERRDASCALFDADGRMIAQAAHIPVHLGAMPEAVRAVRVRGPAAGDVWLLNDPYAGGSHLPDLTMVEAIAAGGRTVGYAAVRAHHADVGGM
;
A
#
# COMPACT_ATOMS: atom_id res chain seq x y z
N MET A 1 14.43 -9.60 28.38
CA MET A 1 13.48 -8.86 27.53
C MET A 1 12.12 -9.04 28.15
N SER A 2 11.48 -7.96 28.65
CA SER A 2 10.08 -8.02 29.07
C SER A 2 9.25 -8.44 27.86
N GLY A 3 8.52 -9.55 27.97
CA GLY A 3 7.66 -10.02 26.90
C GLY A 3 6.63 -8.96 26.51
N PHE A 4 6.23 -8.93 25.24
CA PHE A 4 5.12 -8.10 24.80
C PHE A 4 3.82 -8.59 25.45
N ASP A 5 3.03 -7.67 26.01
CA ASP A 5 1.69 -7.97 26.51
C ASP A 5 0.78 -8.44 25.36
N PRO A 6 0.20 -9.65 25.43
CA PRO A 6 -0.71 -10.16 24.40
C PRO A 6 -1.90 -9.24 24.13
N LEU A 7 -2.39 -8.50 25.13
CA LEU A 7 -3.47 -7.53 24.92
C LEU A 7 -2.97 -6.34 24.09
N ALA A 8 -1.83 -5.75 24.46
CA ALA A 8 -1.21 -4.68 23.69
C ALA A 8 -0.93 -5.07 22.23
N ILE A 9 -0.45 -6.29 21.98
CA ILE A 9 -0.24 -6.79 20.60
C ILE A 9 -1.57 -6.83 19.83
N ARG A 10 -2.64 -7.35 20.44
CA ARG A 10 -3.95 -7.43 19.78
C ARG A 10 -4.52 -6.05 19.46
N VAL A 11 -4.43 -5.12 20.39
CA VAL A 11 -4.85 -3.73 20.17
C VAL A 11 -4.06 -3.13 19.01
N PHE A 12 -2.73 -3.24 19.03
CA PHE A 12 -1.88 -2.75 17.94
C PHE A 12 -2.26 -3.37 16.59
N ALA A 13 -2.37 -4.70 16.49
CA ALA A 13 -2.72 -5.38 15.26
C ALA A 13 -4.09 -4.93 14.72
N SER A 14 -5.10 -4.80 15.59
CA SER A 14 -6.41 -4.28 15.20
C SER A 14 -6.37 -2.83 14.71
N SER A 15 -5.59 -1.97 15.38
CA SER A 15 -5.44 -0.57 14.98
C SER A 15 -4.78 -0.43 13.62
N VAL A 16 -3.71 -1.18 13.36
CA VAL A 16 -3.00 -1.15 12.06
C VAL A 16 -3.88 -1.73 10.95
N ALA A 17 -4.64 -2.79 11.21
CA ALA A 17 -5.61 -3.32 10.25
C ALA A 17 -6.71 -2.29 9.92
N MET A 18 -7.24 -1.60 10.93
CA MET A 18 -8.24 -0.53 10.73
C MET A 18 -7.71 0.64 9.91
N ILE A 19 -6.43 1.00 10.05
CA ILE A 19 -5.82 2.03 9.20
C ILE A 19 -5.86 1.59 7.73
N ALA A 20 -5.48 0.35 7.43
CA ALA A 20 -5.51 -0.16 6.07
C ALA A 20 -6.95 -0.16 5.49
N GLU A 21 -7.95 -0.56 6.27
CA GLU A 21 -9.37 -0.50 5.88
C GLU A 21 -9.87 0.94 5.63
N GLU A 22 -9.46 1.90 6.47
CA GLU A 22 -9.84 3.29 6.26
C GLU A 22 -9.17 3.89 5.02
N MET A 23 -7.91 3.51 4.72
CA MET A 23 -7.25 3.89 3.46
C MET A 23 -8.09 3.45 2.25
N GLY A 24 -8.56 2.19 2.24
CA GLY A 24 -9.40 1.66 1.17
C GLY A 24 -10.76 2.34 1.08
N SER A 25 -11.37 2.63 2.23
CA SER A 25 -12.65 3.33 2.32
C SER A 25 -12.57 4.77 1.81
N VAL A 26 -11.53 5.51 2.19
CA VAL A 26 -11.27 6.88 1.70
C VAL A 26 -11.03 6.86 0.19
N LEU A 27 -10.19 5.95 -0.32
CA LEU A 27 -9.91 5.81 -1.75
C LEU A 27 -11.19 5.53 -2.55
N THR A 28 -12.01 4.60 -2.08
CA THR A 28 -13.27 4.22 -2.75
C THR A 28 -14.27 5.38 -2.76
N ARG A 29 -14.44 6.07 -1.63
CA ARG A 29 -15.38 7.21 -1.50
C ARG A 29 -14.93 8.44 -2.28
N GLY A 30 -13.62 8.67 -2.38
CA GLY A 30 -13.04 9.82 -3.08
C GLY A 30 -12.88 9.63 -4.59
N SER A 31 -13.00 8.40 -5.10
CA SER A 31 -12.75 8.13 -6.51
C SER A 31 -13.93 8.49 -7.41
N LEU A 32 -13.62 9.07 -8.58
CA LEU A 32 -14.56 9.30 -9.67
C LEU A 32 -14.60 8.13 -10.66
N SER A 33 -13.63 7.21 -10.61
CA SER A 33 -13.56 6.07 -11.51
C SER A 33 -14.54 4.99 -11.06
N PRO A 34 -15.44 4.49 -11.93
CA PRO A 34 -16.33 3.37 -11.59
C PRO A 34 -15.54 2.09 -11.28
N ASN A 35 -14.34 1.91 -11.86
CA ASN A 35 -13.48 0.79 -11.52
C ASN A 35 -13.11 0.79 -10.04
N ILE A 36 -12.93 1.96 -9.43
CA ILE A 36 -12.58 2.07 -8.01
C ILE A 36 -13.84 2.17 -7.16
N ARG A 37 -14.76 3.09 -7.49
CA ARG A 37 -15.92 3.42 -6.66
C ARG A 37 -16.96 2.28 -6.62
N GLU A 38 -17.15 1.56 -7.71
CA GLU A 38 -18.17 0.51 -7.83
C GLU A 38 -17.55 -0.88 -7.83
N ARG A 39 -16.51 -1.10 -8.64
CA ARG A 39 -15.86 -2.41 -8.75
C ARG A 39 -14.81 -2.68 -7.67
N ARG A 40 -14.40 -1.64 -6.92
CA ARG A 40 -13.37 -1.72 -5.87
C ARG A 40 -12.06 -2.32 -6.37
N ASP A 41 -11.69 -1.94 -7.58
CA ASP A 41 -10.46 -2.36 -8.25
C ASP A 41 -9.23 -1.59 -7.72
N ALA A 42 -9.01 -1.74 -6.42
CA ALA A 42 -7.94 -1.12 -5.69
C ALA A 42 -7.55 -1.98 -4.48
N SER A 43 -6.34 -1.78 -3.95
CA SER A 43 -5.94 -2.39 -2.69
C SER A 43 -5.02 -1.46 -1.92
N CYS A 44 -5.10 -1.51 -0.61
CA CYS A 44 -4.29 -0.71 0.31
C CYS A 44 -3.52 -1.63 1.24
N ALA A 45 -2.27 -1.30 1.54
CA ALA A 45 -1.47 -2.07 2.46
C ALA A 45 -0.45 -1.20 3.22
N LEU A 46 -0.11 -1.65 4.41
CA LEU A 46 0.93 -1.09 5.27
C LEU A 46 2.08 -2.09 5.38
N PHE A 47 3.29 -1.56 5.43
CA PHE A 47 4.53 -2.32 5.47
C PHE A 47 5.45 -1.82 6.59
N ASP A 48 6.22 -2.73 7.19
CA ASP A 48 7.31 -2.38 8.10
C ASP A 48 8.47 -1.69 7.37
N ALA A 49 9.48 -1.23 8.12
CA ALA A 49 10.66 -0.55 7.56
C ALA A 49 11.48 -1.43 6.60
N ASP A 50 11.39 -2.75 6.73
CA ASP A 50 12.03 -3.73 5.84
C ASP A 50 11.18 -4.02 4.59
N GLY A 51 9.98 -3.47 4.51
CA GLY A 51 9.03 -3.67 3.43
C GLY A 51 8.24 -4.98 3.51
N ARG A 52 8.07 -5.57 4.69
CA ARG A 52 7.15 -6.70 4.90
C ARG A 52 5.75 -6.17 5.15
N MET A 53 4.75 -6.76 4.49
CA MET A 53 3.36 -6.37 4.67
C MET A 53 2.90 -6.72 6.09
N ILE A 54 2.35 -5.74 6.82
CA ILE A 54 1.86 -5.89 8.21
C ILE A 54 0.35 -5.76 8.34
N ALA A 55 -0.29 -5.07 7.39
CA ALA A 55 -1.75 -4.98 7.29
C ALA A 55 -2.16 -4.64 5.87
N GLN A 56 -3.42 -4.92 5.54
CA GLN A 56 -3.96 -4.73 4.20
C GLN A 56 -5.47 -4.66 4.23
N ALA A 57 -6.04 -3.84 3.35
CA ALA A 57 -7.45 -3.87 2.99
C ALA A 57 -7.59 -4.69 1.72
N ALA A 58 -8.00 -5.95 1.90
CA ALA A 58 -8.05 -6.94 0.84
C ALA A 58 -9.29 -6.71 -0.04
N HIS A 59 -9.09 -6.33 -1.29
CA HIS A 59 -10.15 -6.43 -2.31
C HIS A 59 -9.76 -7.35 -3.47
N ILE A 60 -8.47 -7.48 -3.81
CA ILE A 60 -8.01 -8.28 -4.97
C ILE A 60 -6.70 -9.03 -4.67
N PRO A 61 -6.68 -10.38 -4.67
CA PRO A 61 -5.49 -11.17 -4.35
C PRO A 61 -4.24 -10.89 -5.21
N VAL A 62 -4.41 -10.59 -6.51
CA VAL A 62 -3.26 -10.31 -7.40
C VAL A 62 -2.53 -9.04 -6.99
N HIS A 63 -3.23 -8.04 -6.45
CA HIS A 63 -2.59 -6.83 -5.93
C HIS A 63 -1.69 -7.18 -4.74
N LEU A 64 -2.21 -7.96 -3.79
CA LEU A 64 -1.51 -8.28 -2.55
C LEU A 64 -0.25 -9.12 -2.77
N GLY A 65 -0.26 -10.00 -3.77
CA GLY A 65 0.93 -10.74 -4.18
C GLY A 65 2.03 -9.85 -4.79
N ALA A 66 1.65 -8.76 -5.45
CA ALA A 66 2.56 -7.93 -6.23
C ALA A 66 3.01 -6.64 -5.51
N MET A 67 2.22 -6.11 -4.56
CA MET A 67 2.54 -4.89 -3.81
C MET A 67 3.85 -4.97 -2.98
N PRO A 68 4.23 -6.11 -2.34
CA PRO A 68 5.53 -6.21 -1.66
C PRO A 68 6.71 -5.92 -2.60
N GLU A 69 6.60 -6.35 -3.86
CA GLU A 69 7.62 -6.13 -4.87
C GLU A 69 7.68 -4.66 -5.30
N ALA A 70 6.52 -3.99 -5.42
CA ALA A 70 6.44 -2.56 -5.68
C ALA A 70 7.08 -1.72 -4.54
N VAL A 71 6.79 -2.07 -3.29
CA VAL A 71 7.42 -1.43 -2.11
C VAL A 71 8.92 -1.72 -2.07
N ARG A 72 9.35 -2.93 -2.44
CA ARG A 72 10.77 -3.27 -2.59
C ARG A 72 11.45 -2.39 -3.64
N ALA A 73 10.85 -2.22 -4.80
CA ALA A 73 11.38 -1.41 -5.90
C ALA A 73 11.57 0.06 -5.49
N VAL A 74 10.64 0.62 -4.71
CA VAL A 74 10.77 1.97 -4.16
C VAL A 74 11.83 2.03 -3.06
N ARG A 75 11.79 1.12 -2.08
CA ARG A 75 12.73 1.12 -0.94
C ARG A 75 14.20 1.09 -1.37
N VAL A 76 14.56 0.28 -2.38
CA VAL A 76 15.96 0.19 -2.84
C VAL A 76 16.47 1.47 -3.51
N ARG A 77 15.57 2.39 -3.90
CA ARG A 77 15.93 3.73 -4.41
C ARG A 77 16.23 4.72 -3.28
N GLY A 78 15.95 4.36 -2.03
CA GLY A 78 16.24 5.19 -0.86
C GLY A 78 15.38 6.47 -0.80
N PRO A 79 14.04 6.36 -0.77
CA PRO A 79 13.16 7.53 -0.65
C PRO A 79 13.46 8.28 0.65
N ALA A 80 13.39 9.61 0.62
CA ALA A 80 13.43 10.40 1.84
C ALA A 80 12.16 10.16 2.67
N ALA A 81 12.24 10.37 3.98
CA ALA A 81 11.09 10.25 4.86
C ALA A 81 10.01 11.26 4.46
N GLY A 82 8.81 10.79 4.15
CA GLY A 82 7.68 11.57 3.67
C GLY A 82 7.53 11.62 2.14
N ASP A 83 8.48 11.06 1.39
CA ASP A 83 8.37 10.98 -0.07
C ASP A 83 7.23 10.03 -0.47
N VAL A 84 6.57 10.39 -1.58
CA VAL A 84 5.59 9.53 -2.25
C VAL A 84 6.08 9.22 -3.65
N TRP A 85 6.17 7.94 -3.97
CA TRP A 85 6.62 7.42 -5.26
C TRP A 85 5.45 6.80 -6.00
N LEU A 86 5.42 6.94 -7.33
CA LEU A 86 4.43 6.33 -8.21
C LEU A 86 5.14 5.36 -9.15
N LEU A 87 4.60 4.14 -9.30
CA LEU A 87 5.10 3.14 -10.23
C LEU A 87 3.99 2.28 -10.82
N ASN A 88 4.17 1.83 -12.06
CA ASN A 88 3.31 0.87 -12.74
C ASN A 88 4.09 -0.12 -13.64
N ASP A 89 5.42 -0.21 -13.46
CA ASP A 89 6.26 -1.16 -14.19
C ASP A 89 5.85 -2.61 -13.83
N PRO A 90 5.36 -3.42 -14.79
CA PRO A 90 4.96 -4.80 -14.54
C PRO A 90 6.10 -5.69 -14.03
N TYR A 91 7.35 -5.32 -14.31
CA TYR A 91 8.53 -6.05 -13.83
C TYR A 91 9.00 -5.62 -12.44
N ALA A 92 8.41 -4.55 -11.89
CA ALA A 92 8.72 -4.01 -10.57
C ALA A 92 7.48 -4.02 -9.64
N GLY A 93 6.68 -5.07 -9.73
CA GLY A 93 5.54 -5.30 -8.86
C GLY A 93 4.19 -4.84 -9.41
N GLY A 94 4.10 -4.30 -10.64
CA GLY A 94 2.84 -4.12 -11.36
C GLY A 94 2.28 -5.45 -11.88
N SER A 95 0.96 -5.59 -11.98
CA SER A 95 0.32 -6.75 -12.66
C SER A 95 0.23 -6.51 -14.18
N HIS A 96 -0.02 -5.26 -14.56
CA HIS A 96 -0.06 -4.70 -15.90
C HIS A 96 -0.05 -3.17 -15.78
N LEU A 97 0.13 -2.45 -16.90
CA LEU A 97 0.34 -1.00 -16.90
C LEU A 97 -0.81 -0.16 -16.27
N PRO A 98 -2.09 -0.54 -16.41
CA PRO A 98 -3.20 0.13 -15.72
C PRO A 98 -3.17 0.12 -14.18
N ASP A 99 -2.42 -0.78 -13.57
CA ASP A 99 -2.33 -0.89 -12.11
C ASP A 99 -1.25 0.05 -11.58
N LEU A 100 -1.66 1.25 -11.21
CA LEU A 100 -0.76 2.26 -10.65
C LEU A 100 -0.64 2.04 -9.15
N THR A 101 0.61 2.03 -8.65
CA THR A 101 0.90 1.96 -7.23
C THR A 101 1.56 3.24 -6.75
N MET A 102 1.01 3.82 -5.69
CA MET A 102 1.67 4.84 -4.92
C MET A 102 2.27 4.21 -3.67
N VAL A 103 3.51 4.56 -3.33
CA VAL A 103 4.21 4.11 -2.13
C VAL A 103 4.73 5.35 -1.39
N GLU A 104 4.24 5.57 -0.18
CA GLU A 104 4.74 6.60 0.73
C GLU A 104 5.76 6.00 1.70
N ALA A 105 6.89 6.67 1.87
CA ALA A 105 7.85 6.39 2.94
C ALA A 105 7.41 7.10 4.23
N ILE A 106 6.77 6.37 5.16
CA ILE A 106 6.16 6.95 6.36
C ILE A 106 7.25 7.58 7.25
N ALA A 107 7.13 8.87 7.51
CA ALA A 107 8.09 9.63 8.30
C ALA A 107 7.72 9.65 9.80
N ALA A 108 8.68 9.31 10.66
CA ALA A 108 8.61 9.63 12.09
C ALA A 108 10.00 9.95 12.65
N GLY A 109 10.12 11.09 13.33
CA GLY A 109 11.40 11.53 13.91
C GLY A 109 12.53 11.67 12.88
N GLY A 110 12.21 12.14 11.67
CA GLY A 110 13.19 12.34 10.58
C GLY A 110 13.67 11.05 9.90
N ARG A 111 13.01 9.91 10.12
CA ARG A 111 13.37 8.62 9.53
C ARG A 111 12.15 7.93 8.93
N THR A 112 12.38 7.08 7.94
CA THR A 112 11.37 6.17 7.41
C THR A 112 11.12 5.03 8.40
N VAL A 113 9.89 4.89 8.87
CA VAL A 113 9.49 3.86 9.86
C VAL A 113 8.66 2.72 9.26
N GLY A 114 8.26 2.86 8.00
CA GLY A 114 7.47 1.91 7.25
C GLY A 114 7.01 2.49 5.93
N TYR A 115 6.12 1.78 5.25
CA TYR A 115 5.55 2.24 3.98
C TYR A 115 4.04 2.08 3.97
N ALA A 116 3.35 3.05 3.40
CA ALA A 116 1.95 2.92 3.00
C ALA A 116 1.90 2.76 1.49
N ALA A 117 1.10 1.83 1.00
CA ALA A 117 0.91 1.66 -0.42
C ALA A 117 -0.56 1.56 -0.80
N VAL A 118 -0.89 2.21 -1.91
CA VAL A 118 -2.19 2.14 -2.59
C VAL A 118 -1.95 1.69 -4.00
N ARG A 119 -2.69 0.67 -4.45
CA ARG A 119 -2.84 0.33 -5.87
C ARG A 119 -4.25 0.64 -6.32
N ALA A 120 -4.39 1.29 -7.47
CA ALA A 120 -5.68 1.58 -8.08
C ALA A 120 -5.61 1.33 -9.58
N HIS A 121 -6.64 0.68 -10.11
CA HIS A 121 -6.76 0.41 -11.54
C HIS A 121 -7.28 1.63 -12.31
N HIS A 122 -6.49 2.08 -13.28
CA HIS A 122 -6.88 3.12 -14.23
C HIS A 122 -7.48 2.50 -15.49
N ALA A 123 -8.59 3.04 -15.99
CA ALA A 123 -9.26 2.44 -17.16
C ALA A 123 -8.39 2.48 -18.44
N ASP A 124 -7.52 3.48 -18.54
CA ASP A 124 -6.60 3.64 -19.66
C ASP A 124 -5.31 4.34 -19.20
N VAL A 125 -4.22 4.01 -19.89
CA VAL A 125 -2.89 4.62 -19.72
C VAL A 125 -2.24 4.97 -21.07
N GLY A 126 -3.03 5.05 -22.15
CA GLY A 126 -2.56 5.42 -23.49
C GLY A 126 -1.86 4.29 -24.26
N GLY A 127 -2.31 3.04 -24.11
CA GLY A 127 -1.81 1.91 -24.91
C GLY A 127 -2.19 2.03 -26.39
N MET A 128 -1.43 1.34 -27.27
CA MET A 128 -1.73 1.21 -28.72
C MET A 128 -2.20 -0.19 -29.08
#